data_AF-A0A0L0FBM6-F1
#
_entry.id   AF-A0A0L0FBM6-F1
#
_cell.length_a   1.000
_cell.length_b   1.000
_cell.length_c   1.000
_cell.angle_alpha   90.00
_cell.angle_beta   90.00
_cell.angle_gamma   90.00
#
_symmetry.space_group_name_H-M   'P 1'
#
loop_
_entity.id
_entity.type
_entity.pdbx_description
1 polymer ?
#
loop_
_entity_poly.entity_id
_entity_poly.type
_entity_poly.pdbx_seq_one_letter_code
_entity_poly.pdbx_strand_id
1 'polypeptide(L)'
;MGPYPSERPRGNTIYFTPVQTEAIVSAMHHGLTMVVGPPGTGKTDVAVQIISNWYHNTPDQRILLVTHSNMALNQLFEKLMGLDIDERHLLRLGYGERELDTEKIFSKFGRVEHILERRLQLLQHVQRLAETLGVQGDVGASCETAQYFYLHSIMSRWEEYLSKVKR
;
A
#
# COMPACT_ATOMS: atom_id res chain seq x y z
N MET A 1 4.43 -4.70 -14.07
CA MET A 1 5.08 -3.46 -13.63
C MET A 1 4.94 -2.43 -14.72
N GLY A 2 4.75 -1.16 -14.36
CA GLY A 2 4.78 -0.06 -15.32
C GLY A 2 6.20 0.23 -15.83
N PRO A 3 6.33 1.19 -16.76
CA PRO A 3 7.61 1.54 -17.37
C PRO A 3 8.52 2.37 -16.45
N TYR A 4 8.03 2.84 -15.30
CA TYR A 4 8.76 3.77 -14.44
C TYR A 4 9.61 3.00 -13.41
N PRO A 5 10.94 3.21 -13.36
CA PRO A 5 11.80 2.56 -12.37
C PRO A 5 11.42 2.86 -10.92
N SER A 6 10.82 4.04 -10.67
CA SER A 6 10.32 4.46 -9.37
C SER A 6 9.12 3.66 -8.86
N GLU A 7 8.43 2.91 -9.74
CA GLU A 7 7.30 2.03 -9.38
C GLU A 7 7.75 0.62 -9.00
N ARG A 8 9.06 0.36 -8.93
CA ARG A 8 9.55 -0.93 -8.43
C ARG A 8 9.21 -1.05 -6.93
N PRO A 9 8.62 -2.18 -6.50
CA PRO A 9 8.22 -2.40 -5.13
C PRO A 9 9.44 -2.40 -4.22
N ARG A 10 9.27 -1.86 -3.01
CA ARG A 10 10.34 -1.82 -2.00
C ARG A 10 10.50 -3.20 -1.39
N GLY A 11 11.66 -3.81 -1.60
CA GLY A 11 12.01 -5.08 -0.95
C GLY A 11 12.44 -4.87 0.50
N ASN A 12 12.21 -5.88 1.34
CA ASN A 12 12.84 -5.90 2.66
C ASN A 12 14.34 -6.16 2.52
N THR A 13 15.16 -5.38 3.23
CA THR A 13 16.62 -5.48 3.26
C THR A 13 17.16 -6.27 4.46
N ILE A 14 16.28 -6.66 5.39
CA ILE A 14 16.64 -7.38 6.61
C ILE A 14 16.88 -8.86 6.30
N TYR A 15 18.05 -9.36 6.70
CA TYR A 15 18.35 -10.79 6.70
C TYR A 15 17.85 -11.41 8.01
N PHE A 16 16.75 -12.15 7.93
CA PHE A 16 16.19 -12.84 9.08
C PHE A 16 16.99 -14.08 9.45
N THR A 17 17.18 -14.31 10.75
CA THR A 17 17.78 -15.56 11.26
C THR A 17 16.82 -16.73 11.07
N PRO A 18 17.28 -17.99 11.10
CA PRO A 18 16.40 -19.15 10.95
C PRO A 18 15.22 -19.16 11.93
N VAL A 19 15.44 -18.76 13.20
CA VAL A 19 14.38 -18.67 14.23
C VAL A 19 13.37 -17.56 13.92
N GLN A 20 13.84 -16.42 13.39
CA GLN A 20 12.94 -15.34 12.95
C GLN A 20 12.13 -15.78 11.72
N THR A 21 12.76 -16.47 10.76
CA THR A 21 12.06 -17.04 9.60
C THR A 21 11.01 -18.06 10.04
N GLU A 22 11.31 -18.93 11.01
CA GLU A 22 10.35 -19.87 11.58
C GLU A 22 9.15 -19.15 12.21
N ALA A 23 9.39 -18.07 12.96
CA ALA A 23 8.32 -17.24 13.53
C ALA A 23 7.44 -16.60 12.44
N ILE A 24 8.05 -16.10 11.36
CA ILE A 24 7.33 -15.52 10.22
C ILE A 24 6.47 -16.59 9.54
N VAL A 25 7.07 -17.75 9.22
CA VAL A 25 6.37 -18.87 8.59
C VAL A 25 5.22 -19.35 9.47
N SER A 26 5.44 -19.54 10.77
CA SER A 26 4.40 -19.92 11.73
C SER A 26 3.21 -18.96 11.68
N ALA A 27 3.46 -17.64 11.65
CA ALA A 27 2.40 -16.64 11.58
C ALA A 27 1.65 -16.61 10.23
N MET A 28 2.26 -17.10 9.16
CA MET A 28 1.58 -17.27 7.87
C MET A 28 0.66 -18.49 7.84
N HIS A 29 0.83 -19.43 8.78
CA HIS A 29 -0.02 -20.60 8.92
C HIS A 29 -1.09 -20.34 9.99
N HIS A 30 -2.33 -20.72 9.67
CA HIS A 30 -3.52 -20.40 10.47
C HIS A 30 -3.40 -20.91 11.91
N GLY A 31 -3.74 -20.07 12.90
CA GLY A 31 -3.76 -20.41 14.32
C GLY A 31 -3.24 -19.28 15.20
N LEU A 32 -2.70 -19.65 16.36
CA LEU A 32 -2.04 -18.73 17.30
C LEU A 32 -0.52 -18.88 17.16
N THR A 33 0.18 -17.81 16.81
CA THR A 33 1.65 -17.76 16.84
C THR A 33 2.11 -16.83 17.97
N MET A 34 2.95 -17.36 18.87
CA MET A 34 3.53 -16.59 19.97
C MET A 34 5.04 -16.48 19.77
N VAL A 35 5.54 -15.24 19.66
CA VAL A 35 6.96 -14.97 19.46
C VAL A 35 7.53 -14.34 20.73
N VAL A 36 8.45 -15.05 21.38
CA VAL A 36 9.16 -14.56 22.57
C VAL A 36 10.60 -14.25 22.18
N GLY A 37 11.07 -13.05 22.49
CA GLY A 37 12.45 -12.65 22.19
C GLY A 37 12.97 -11.62 23.20
N PRO A 38 14.21 -11.75 23.70
CA PRO A 38 14.88 -10.74 24.52
C PRO A 38 14.88 -9.33 23.90
N PRO A 39 15.17 -8.27 24.66
CA PRO A 39 15.40 -6.93 24.10
C PRO A 39 16.44 -6.98 22.95
N GLY A 40 16.21 -6.23 21.87
CA GLY A 40 17.14 -6.15 20.73
C GLY A 40 17.10 -7.31 19.72
N THR A 41 16.22 -8.30 19.87
CA THR A 41 16.17 -9.49 18.97
C THR A 41 15.38 -9.32 17.65
N GLY A 42 15.07 -8.08 17.26
CA GLY A 42 14.39 -7.81 15.98
C GLY A 42 12.89 -8.18 15.94
N LYS A 43 12.20 -8.24 17.09
CA LYS A 43 10.74 -8.52 17.15
C LYS A 43 9.93 -7.59 16.25
N THR A 44 10.31 -6.31 16.20
CA THR A 44 9.65 -5.31 15.34
C THR A 44 9.80 -5.67 13.86
N ASP A 45 10.99 -6.08 13.42
CA ASP A 45 11.24 -6.49 12.03
C ASP A 45 10.47 -7.77 11.66
N VAL A 46 10.39 -8.73 12.57
CA VAL A 46 9.58 -9.94 12.40
C VAL A 46 8.10 -9.58 12.25
N ALA A 47 7.55 -8.74 13.13
CA ALA A 47 6.16 -8.31 13.05
C ALA A 47 5.86 -7.55 11.75
N VAL A 48 6.75 -6.63 11.35
CA VAL A 48 6.63 -5.89 10.08
C VAL A 48 6.62 -6.83 8.88
N GLN A 49 7.47 -7.86 8.86
CA GLN A 49 7.49 -8.83 7.76
C GLN A 49 6.24 -9.69 7.73
N ILE A 50 5.72 -10.12 8.89
CA ILE A 50 4.44 -10.85 8.98
C ILE A 50 3.30 -10.00 8.41
N ILE A 51 3.20 -8.73 8.83
CA ILE A 51 2.18 -7.80 8.35
C ILE A 51 2.32 -7.58 6.83
N SER A 52 3.55 -7.39 6.34
CA SER A 52 3.81 -7.24 4.90
C SER A 52 3.39 -8.49 4.12
N ASN A 53 3.66 -9.69 4.64
CA ASN A 53 3.25 -10.92 4.00
C ASN A 53 1.73 -11.09 4.00
N TRP A 54 1.04 -10.81 5.11
CA TRP A 54 -0.43 -10.84 5.15
C TRP A 54 -1.05 -9.82 4.20
N TYR A 55 -0.50 -8.61 4.13
CA TYR A 55 -0.97 -7.56 3.21
C TYR A 55 -0.98 -8.02 1.75
N HIS A 56 0.06 -8.74 1.32
CA HIS A 56 0.18 -9.23 -0.06
C HIS A 56 -0.57 -10.54 -0.33
N ASN A 57 -0.59 -11.46 0.65
CA ASN A 57 -1.17 -12.79 0.46
C ASN A 57 -2.68 -12.85 0.74
N THR A 58 -3.21 -11.90 1.52
CA THR A 58 -4.63 -11.85 1.89
C THR A 58 -5.20 -10.44 1.70
N PRO A 59 -5.31 -9.95 0.45
CA PRO A 59 -5.68 -8.55 0.15
C PRO A 59 -7.10 -8.18 0.60
N ASP A 60 -7.99 -9.16 0.75
CA ASP A 60 -9.37 -8.95 1.22
C ASP A 60 -9.50 -8.92 2.75
N GLN A 61 -8.42 -9.23 3.48
CA GLN A 61 -8.41 -9.23 4.95
C GLN A 61 -7.92 -7.91 5.53
N ARG A 62 -8.32 -7.63 6.78
CA ARG A 62 -7.87 -6.46 7.53
C ARG A 62 -6.99 -6.89 8.68
N ILE A 63 -5.87 -6.20 8.85
CA ILE A 63 -4.90 -6.46 9.91
C ILE A 63 -5.11 -5.42 11.02
N LEU A 64 -5.40 -5.88 12.24
CA LEU A 64 -5.47 -5.03 13.43
C LEU A 64 -4.15 -5.12 14.18
N LEU A 65 -3.41 -4.01 14.24
CA LEU A 65 -2.21 -3.89 15.04
C LEU A 65 -2.53 -3.21 16.38
N VAL A 66 -2.18 -3.86 17.49
CA VAL A 66 -2.36 -3.32 18.86
C VAL A 66 -1.03 -3.32 19.60
N THR A 67 -0.68 -2.20 20.20
CA THR A 67 0.52 -2.04 21.03
C THR A 67 0.18 -1.41 22.37
N HIS A 68 1.02 -1.64 23.38
CA HIS A 68 0.85 -1.00 24.70
C HIS A 68 1.26 0.49 24.69
N SER A 69 2.19 0.90 23.82
CA SER A 69 2.68 2.28 23.76
C SER A 69 2.67 2.85 22.35
N ASN A 70 2.55 4.18 22.28
CA ASN A 70 2.67 4.94 21.04
C ASN A 70 4.05 4.80 20.40
N MET A 71 5.11 4.76 21.21
CA MET A 71 6.48 4.56 20.72
C MET A 71 6.61 3.26 19.90
N ALA A 72 6.06 2.16 20.41
CA ALA A 72 6.10 0.88 19.69
C ALA A 72 5.28 0.93 18.40
N LEU A 73 4.15 1.65 18.42
CA LEU A 73 3.34 1.87 17.23
C LEU A 73 4.09 2.69 16.17
N ASN A 74 4.78 3.77 16.57
CA ASN A 74 5.57 4.62 15.67
C ASN A 74 6.65 3.78 14.96
N GLN A 75 7.43 3.00 15.70
CA GLN A 75 8.49 2.15 15.14
C GLN A 75 7.98 1.13 14.12
N LEU A 76 6.80 0.54 14.38
CA LEU A 76 6.16 -0.39 13.44
C LEU A 76 5.70 0.36 12.19
N PHE A 77 5.02 1.50 12.34
CA PHE A 77 4.54 2.31 11.23
C PHE A 77 5.67 2.81 10.33
N GLU A 78 6.75 3.32 10.91
CA GLU A 78 7.94 3.79 10.17
C GLU A 78 8.52 2.69 9.28
N LYS A 79 8.67 1.48 9.83
CA LYS A 79 9.17 0.33 9.06
C LYS A 79 8.18 -0.15 8.01
N LEU A 80 6.87 -0.16 8.30
CA LEU A 80 5.83 -0.53 7.32
C LEU A 80 5.82 0.41 6.10
N MET A 81 5.99 1.71 6.30
CA MET A 81 6.12 2.67 5.19
C MET A 81 7.41 2.48 4.36
N GLY A 82 8.42 1.82 4.93
CA GLY A 82 9.65 1.43 4.23
C GLY A 82 9.45 0.26 3.27
N LEU A 83 8.36 -0.49 3.41
CA LEU A 83 8.05 -1.66 2.59
C LEU A 83 7.04 -1.34 1.48
N ASP A 84 6.75 -2.34 0.65
CA ASP A 84 5.74 -2.29 -0.41
C ASP A 84 4.31 -2.34 0.16
N ILE A 85 3.94 -1.35 0.96
CA ILE A 85 2.59 -1.20 1.51
C ILE A 85 2.08 0.16 1.08
N ASP A 86 0.98 0.18 0.32
CA ASP A 86 0.35 1.43 -0.07
C ASP A 86 -0.16 2.15 1.19
N GLU A 87 0.34 3.37 1.38
CA GLU A 87 0.01 4.22 2.51
C GLU A 87 -1.49 4.49 2.65
N ARG A 88 -2.25 4.40 1.55
CA ARG A 88 -3.72 4.54 1.56
C ARG A 88 -4.42 3.44 2.37
N HIS A 89 -3.74 2.32 2.61
CA HIS A 89 -4.26 1.22 3.41
C HIS A 89 -3.80 1.30 4.88
N LEU A 90 -2.98 2.29 5.25
CA LEU A 90 -2.53 2.51 6.62
C LEU A 90 -3.44 3.53 7.32
N LEU A 91 -3.92 3.15 8.51
CA LEU A 91 -4.72 4.01 9.38
C LEU A 91 -4.24 3.84 10.83
N ARG A 92 -3.98 4.96 11.50
CA ARG A 92 -3.71 5.00 12.94
C ARG A 92 -4.93 5.58 13.65
N LEU A 93 -5.21 5.07 14.85
CA LEU A 93 -6.27 5.55 15.73
C LEU A 93 -5.68 5.84 17.10
N GLY A 94 -6.09 6.95 17.72
CA GLY A 94 -5.72 7.34 19.08
C GLY A 94 -4.83 8.57 19.14
N TYR A 95 -4.58 9.02 20.38
CA TYR A 95 -3.75 10.19 20.67
C TYR A 95 -2.26 9.82 20.49
N GLY A 96 -1.48 10.61 19.74
CA GLY A 96 -0.04 10.36 19.51
C GLY A 96 0.41 10.36 18.04
N GLU A 97 -0.49 10.61 17.09
CA GLU A 97 -0.14 10.67 15.65
C GLU A 97 0.88 11.76 15.29
N ARG A 98 0.93 12.84 16.08
CA ARG A 98 1.87 13.95 15.88
C ARG A 98 3.33 13.60 16.21
N GLU A 99 3.57 12.42 16.76
CA GLU A 99 4.89 11.95 17.19
C GLU A 99 5.57 11.02 16.18
N LEU A 100 4.91 10.75 15.04
CA LEU A 100 5.57 10.10 13.90
C LEU A 100 6.54 11.09 13.27
N ASP A 101 7.82 10.71 13.13
CA ASP A 101 8.84 11.53 12.45
C ASP A 101 8.65 11.46 10.93
N THR A 102 7.49 11.90 10.47
CA THR A 102 7.05 11.77 9.09
C THR A 102 6.16 12.95 8.75
N GLU A 103 6.31 13.53 7.56
CA GLU A 103 5.41 14.59 7.07
C GLU A 103 3.97 14.08 6.85
N LYS A 104 3.76 12.76 6.88
CA LYS A 104 2.49 12.11 6.54
C LYS A 104 1.60 11.93 7.77
N ILE A 105 0.32 12.30 7.62
CA ILE A 105 -0.67 12.20 8.70
C ILE A 105 -1.52 10.94 8.50
N PHE A 106 -1.32 9.93 9.35
CA PHE A 106 -2.04 8.64 9.27
C PHE A 106 -3.36 8.60 10.06
N SER A 107 -3.82 9.77 10.51
CA SER A 107 -5.08 9.93 11.22
C SER A 107 -6.28 9.74 10.32
N LYS A 108 -7.45 9.51 10.91
CA LYS A 108 -8.71 9.52 10.16
C LYS A 108 -8.83 10.76 9.26
N PHE A 109 -8.55 11.94 9.81
CA PHE A 109 -8.65 13.20 9.05
C PHE A 109 -7.54 13.32 8.00
N GLY A 110 -6.30 12.99 8.35
CA GLY A 110 -5.16 13.04 7.42
C GLY A 110 -5.30 12.06 6.26
N ARG A 111 -5.85 10.86 6.51
CA ARG A 111 -6.14 9.90 5.44
C ARG A 111 -7.24 10.40 4.50
N VAL A 112 -8.26 11.08 5.01
CA VAL A 112 -9.31 11.69 4.17
C VAL A 112 -8.71 12.78 3.28
N GLU A 113 -7.93 13.69 3.86
CA GLU A 113 -7.26 14.77 3.12
C GLU A 113 -6.33 14.20 2.04
N HIS A 114 -5.48 13.24 2.40
CA HIS A 114 -4.60 12.55 1.46
C HIS A 114 -5.37 11.89 0.30
N ILE A 115 -6.49 11.22 0.57
CA ILE A 115 -7.32 10.60 -0.48
C ILE A 115 -7.92 11.67 -1.39
N LEU A 116 -8.36 12.81 -0.85
CA LEU A 116 -8.92 13.92 -1.63
C LEU A 116 -7.88 14.55 -2.55
N GLU A 117 -6.67 14.81 -2.05
CA GLU A 117 -5.57 15.33 -2.86
C GLU A 117 -5.15 14.33 -3.95
N ARG A 118 -4.99 13.05 -3.57
CA ARG A 118 -4.63 11.99 -4.51
C ARG A 118 -5.67 11.81 -5.60
N ARG A 119 -6.96 11.93 -5.26
CA ARG A 119 -8.06 11.91 -6.24
C ARG A 119 -7.85 12.98 -7.30
N LEU A 120 -7.57 14.23 -6.91
CA LEU A 120 -7.35 15.33 -7.86
C LEU A 120 -6.15 15.06 -8.78
N GLN A 121 -5.03 14.56 -8.23
CA GLN A 121 -3.85 14.21 -9.02
C GLN A 121 -4.14 13.10 -10.06
N LEU A 122 -4.84 12.05 -9.64
CA LEU A 122 -5.18 10.94 -10.53
C LEU A 122 -6.16 11.36 -11.63
N LEU A 123 -7.13 12.22 -11.31
CA LEU A 123 -8.06 12.79 -12.28
C LEU A 123 -7.35 13.65 -13.33
N GLN A 124 -6.33 14.42 -12.94
CA GLN A 124 -5.48 15.13 -13.90
C GLN A 124 -4.71 14.18 -14.81
N HIS A 125 -4.22 13.04 -14.29
CA HIS A 125 -3.58 12.01 -15.12
C HIS A 125 -4.55 11.38 -16.11
N VAL A 126 -5.81 11.15 -15.71
CA VAL A 126 -6.87 10.65 -16.60
C VAL A 126 -7.12 11.64 -17.73
N GLN A 127 -7.27 12.94 -17.41
CA GLN A 127 -7.48 13.97 -18.41
C GLN A 127 -6.31 14.04 -19.41
N ARG A 128 -5.06 14.04 -18.90
CA ARG A 128 -3.86 14.02 -19.73
C ARG A 128 -3.83 12.79 -20.65
N LEU A 129 -4.18 11.61 -20.14
CA LEU A 129 -4.22 10.39 -20.95
C LEU A 129 -5.25 10.52 -22.08
N ALA A 130 -6.43 11.07 -21.80
CA ALA A 130 -7.47 11.30 -22.80
C ALA A 130 -7.00 12.23 -23.93
N GLU A 131 -6.33 13.32 -23.59
CA GLU A 131 -5.73 14.25 -24.55
C GLU A 131 -4.70 13.55 -25.45
N THR A 132 -3.82 12.72 -24.87
CA THR A 132 -2.82 11.96 -25.67
C THR A 132 -3.46 10.95 -26.64
N LEU A 133 -4.68 10.49 -26.34
CA LEU A 133 -5.44 9.57 -27.19
C LEU A 133 -6.40 10.28 -28.16
N GLY A 134 -6.42 11.61 -28.16
CA GLY A 134 -7.30 12.42 -28.99
C GLY A 134 -8.78 12.32 -28.60
N VAL A 135 -9.09 11.94 -27.36
CA VAL A 135 -10.47 11.85 -26.86
C VAL A 135 -10.91 13.23 -26.39
N GLN A 136 -12.01 13.73 -26.96
CA GLN A 136 -12.60 15.01 -26.58
C GLN A 136 -13.51 14.86 -25.35
N GLY A 137 -13.54 15.90 -24.51
CA GLY A 137 -14.41 15.97 -23.34
C GLY A 137 -13.65 16.07 -22.01
N ASP A 138 -14.39 16.39 -20.96
CA ASP A 138 -13.87 16.52 -19.60
C ASP A 138 -14.00 15.18 -18.82
N VAL A 139 -13.22 14.20 -19.26
CA VAL A 139 -13.26 12.85 -18.67
C VAL A 139 -12.51 12.77 -17.33
N GLY A 140 -11.67 13.75 -17.02
CA GLY A 140 -11.03 13.92 -15.71
C GLY A 140 -11.88 14.67 -14.68
N ALA A 141 -13.10 15.11 -15.00
CA ALA A 141 -13.93 15.89 -14.08
C ALA A 141 -14.26 15.17 -12.76
N SER A 142 -14.52 13.85 -12.81
CA SER A 142 -14.95 13.06 -11.65
C SER A 142 -14.46 11.62 -11.75
N CYS A 143 -14.50 10.89 -10.62
CA CYS A 143 -14.19 9.46 -10.64
C CYS A 143 -15.16 8.66 -11.52
N GLU A 144 -16.41 9.13 -11.65
CA GLU A 144 -17.43 8.49 -12.48
C GLU A 144 -17.08 8.66 -13.97
N THR A 145 -16.79 9.89 -14.44
CA THR A 145 -16.42 10.11 -15.84
C THR A 145 -15.09 9.43 -16.18
N ALA A 146 -14.15 9.38 -15.24
CA ALA A 146 -12.91 8.62 -15.38
C ALA A 146 -13.16 7.11 -15.54
N GLN A 147 -14.13 6.55 -14.82
CA GLN A 147 -14.51 5.15 -14.95
C GLN A 147 -15.12 4.85 -16.34
N TYR A 148 -16.01 5.72 -16.83
CA TYR A 148 -16.55 5.60 -18.19
C TYR A 148 -15.44 5.66 -19.24
N PHE A 149 -14.50 6.61 -19.11
CA PHE A 149 -13.34 6.70 -20.00
C PHE A 149 -12.48 5.44 -19.97
N TYR A 150 -12.21 4.89 -18.79
CA TYR A 150 -11.45 3.64 -18.64
C TYR A 150 -12.12 2.47 -19.39
N LEU A 151 -13.42 2.25 -19.16
CA LEU A 151 -14.14 1.13 -19.76
C LEU A 151 -14.30 1.27 -21.28
N HIS A 152 -14.65 2.45 -21.78
CA HIS A 152 -14.97 2.62 -23.20
C HIS A 152 -13.78 2.98 -24.09
N SER A 153 -12.79 3.70 -23.55
CA SER A 153 -11.63 4.14 -24.33
C SER A 153 -10.40 3.29 -24.07
N ILE A 154 -10.06 3.05 -22.81
CA ILE A 154 -8.81 2.36 -22.46
C ILE A 154 -8.93 0.85 -22.66
N MET A 155 -9.93 0.21 -22.07
CA MET A 155 -10.12 -1.25 -22.18
C MET A 155 -10.32 -1.70 -23.62
N SER A 156 -11.14 -0.98 -24.40
CA SER A 156 -11.37 -1.27 -25.83
C SER A 156 -10.05 -1.27 -26.63
N ARG A 157 -9.22 -0.24 -26.48
CA ARG A 157 -7.90 -0.15 -27.14
C ARG A 157 -6.95 -1.24 -26.68
N TRP A 158 -6.98 -1.59 -25.39
CA TRP A 158 -6.12 -2.62 -24.81
C TRP A 158 -6.49 -4.02 -25.32
N GLU A 159 -7.78 -4.33 -25.40
CA GLU A 159 -8.30 -5.59 -25.95
C GLU A 159 -7.94 -5.73 -27.43
N GLU A 160 -8.13 -4.66 -28.22
CA GLU A 160 -7.72 -4.64 -29.63
C GLU A 160 -6.22 -4.90 -29.78
N TYR A 161 -5.38 -4.21 -29.01
CA TYR A 161 -3.92 -4.42 -29.00
C TYR A 161 -3.57 -5.88 -28.67
N LEU A 162 -4.14 -6.44 -27.59
CA LEU A 162 -3.87 -7.82 -27.18
C LEU A 162 -4.32 -8.83 -28.24
N SER A 163 -5.44 -8.59 -28.93
CA SER A 163 -5.92 -9.47 -30.01
C SER A 163 -4.95 -9.55 -31.19
N LYS A 164 -4.22 -8.47 -31.47
CA LYS A 164 -3.24 -8.40 -32.57
C LYS A 164 -1.91 -9.04 -32.19
N VAL A 165 -1.48 -8.90 -30.93
CA VAL A 165 -0.17 -9.39 -30.44
C VAL A 165 -0.21 -10.86 -30.00
N LYS A 166 -1.37 -11.40 -29.63
CA LYS A 166 -1.52 -12.82 -29.26
C LYS A 166 -1.69 -13.78 -30.47
N ARG A 167 -1.42 -13.32 -31.70
CA ARG A 167 -1.28 -14.17 -32.90
C ARG A 167 0.18 -14.51 -33.13
#